data_AF-A0A1T3WFR5-F1
#
_entry.id   AF-A0A1T3WFR5-F1
#
_cell.length_a   1.000
_cell.length_b   1.000
_cell.length_c   1.000
_cell.angle_alpha   90.00
_cell.angle_beta   90.00
_cell.angle_gamma   90.00
#
_symmetry.space_group_name_H-M   'P 1'
#
loop_
_entity.id
_entity.type
_entity.pdbx_description
1 polymer ?
#
loop_
_entity_poly.entity_id
_entity_poly.type
_entity_poly.pdbx_seq_one_letter_code
_entity_poly.pdbx_strand_id
1 'polypeptide(L)'
;MAAVATVSALALVCATTEQRPPIDPPTRSDPVELTAAIVESPTTVGVADSDVMRTGSIEEVDRHLDLLQSIGVQNVRVGISWYATQSSANSDFVWTSTDYVIEEAYRRGMGVLGVLHETPAWAGRPPLAGMPDPAAFGAFAGAVAERYQGKVSAL
;
A
#
# COMPACT_ATOMS: atom_id res chain seq x y z
N MET A 1 41.98 -37.67 55.24
CA MET A 1 40.89 -36.90 54.62
C MET A 1 41.54 -35.69 53.95
N ALA A 2 41.77 -35.74 52.64
CA ALA A 2 42.48 -34.69 51.90
C ALA A 2 41.46 -33.84 51.15
N ALA A 3 41.48 -32.52 51.36
CA ALA A 3 40.62 -31.56 50.68
C ALA A 3 41.39 -30.89 49.54
N VAL A 4 40.84 -30.98 48.33
CA VAL A 4 41.34 -30.31 47.11
C VAL A 4 40.77 -28.90 47.09
N ALA A 5 41.63 -27.89 46.94
CA ALA A 5 41.24 -26.49 46.79
C ALA A 5 41.32 -26.09 45.31
N THR A 6 40.17 -25.72 44.74
CA THR A 6 40.06 -25.19 43.37
C THR A 6 40.01 -23.67 43.43
N VAL A 7 40.89 -23.00 42.68
CA VAL A 7 40.94 -21.53 42.53
C VAL A 7 40.12 -21.15 41.30
N SER A 8 39.11 -20.30 41.47
CA SER A 8 38.35 -19.69 40.37
C SER A 8 38.82 -18.27 40.11
N ALA A 9 39.27 -17.98 38.89
CA ALA A 9 39.64 -16.64 38.42
C ALA A 9 38.38 -15.83 38.09
N LEU A 10 38.24 -14.64 38.68
CA LEU A 10 37.18 -13.68 38.35
C LEU A 10 37.66 -12.76 37.22
N ALA A 11 37.00 -12.80 36.07
CA ALA A 11 37.21 -11.84 34.99
C ALA A 11 36.42 -10.56 35.28
N LEU A 12 37.11 -9.42 35.35
CA LEU A 12 36.49 -8.09 35.46
C LEU A 12 35.95 -7.67 34.08
N VAL A 13 34.62 -7.49 33.97
CA VAL A 13 33.98 -6.85 32.80
C VAL A 13 33.77 -5.38 33.15
N CYS A 14 34.50 -4.48 32.48
CA CYS A 14 34.25 -3.04 32.57
C CYS A 14 33.09 -2.66 31.65
N ALA A 15 31.87 -2.62 32.18
CA ALA A 15 30.73 -1.98 31.52
C ALA A 15 30.68 -0.50 31.93
N THR A 16 31.08 0.42 31.06
CA THR A 16 30.81 1.84 31.24
C THR A 16 29.35 2.10 30.88
N THR A 17 28.45 2.03 31.87
CA THR A 17 27.09 2.55 31.73
C THR A 17 27.17 4.07 31.78
N GLU A 18 27.15 4.74 30.63
CA GLU A 18 26.80 6.17 30.63
C GLU A 18 25.34 6.30 31.04
N GLN A 19 25.12 6.84 32.23
CA GLN A 19 23.79 7.08 32.76
C GLN A 19 23.18 8.28 32.03
N ARG A 20 22.53 8.02 30.89
CA ARG A 20 21.76 9.04 30.18
C ARG A 20 20.59 9.45 31.09
N PRO A 21 20.47 10.73 31.46
CA PRO A 21 19.32 11.18 32.25
C PRO A 21 18.02 10.85 31.48
N PRO A 22 16.97 10.38 32.16
CA PRO A 22 15.66 10.18 31.54
C PRO A 22 15.24 11.48 30.85
N ILE A 23 14.91 11.39 29.55
CA ILE A 23 14.19 12.47 28.88
C ILE A 23 12.72 12.22 29.25
N ASP A 24 12.18 13.02 30.18
CA ASP A 24 10.74 13.06 30.38
C ASP A 24 10.14 13.77 29.15
N PRO A 25 9.40 13.06 28.27
CA PRO A 25 8.71 13.74 27.19
C PRO A 25 7.71 14.72 27.84
N PRO A 26 7.58 15.96 27.33
CA PRO A 26 6.58 16.88 27.84
C PRO A 26 5.20 16.25 27.68
N THR A 27 4.53 15.98 28.80
CA THR A 27 3.13 15.54 28.82
C THR A 27 2.26 16.72 28.42
N ARG A 28 2.00 16.86 27.13
CA ARG A 28 1.05 17.85 26.60
C ARG A 28 -0.33 17.22 26.60
N SER A 29 -1.19 17.65 27.53
CA SER A 29 -2.61 17.35 27.55
C SER A 29 -3.37 18.51 26.93
N ASP A 30 -3.41 18.55 25.60
CA ASP A 30 -4.31 19.47 24.90
C ASP A 30 -5.75 18.92 25.03
N PRO A 31 -6.75 19.76 25.35
CA PRO A 31 -8.14 19.33 25.32
C PRO A 31 -8.52 18.94 23.90
N VAL A 32 -8.72 17.64 23.66
CA VAL A 32 -9.28 17.14 22.40
C VAL A 32 -10.78 17.35 22.44
N GLU A 33 -11.27 18.37 21.73
CA GLU A 33 -12.69 18.55 21.47
C GLU A 33 -13.07 17.70 20.25
N LEU A 34 -13.83 16.63 20.47
CA LEU A 34 -14.39 15.82 19.39
C LEU A 34 -15.51 16.60 18.72
N THR A 35 -15.17 17.36 17.68
CA THR A 35 -16.12 18.21 16.94
C THR A 35 -17.01 17.43 15.97
N ALA A 36 -16.69 16.16 15.71
CA ALA A 36 -17.50 15.24 14.91
C ALA A 36 -17.36 13.81 15.43
N ALA A 37 -18.48 13.07 15.43
CA ALA A 37 -18.45 11.63 15.60
C ALA A 37 -18.22 10.96 14.24
N ILE A 38 -17.31 9.99 14.18
CA ILE A 38 -17.18 9.12 13.01
C ILE A 38 -18.41 8.19 13.03
N VAL A 39 -19.18 8.18 11.93
CA VAL A 39 -20.22 7.17 11.74
C VAL A 39 -19.50 5.85 11.45
N GLU A 40 -19.42 4.97 12.46
CA GLU A 40 -18.70 3.69 12.36
C GLU A 40 -19.47 2.62 11.57
N SER A 41 -20.74 2.89 11.24
CA SER A 41 -21.53 1.96 10.42
C SER A 41 -21.03 2.02 8.98
N PRO A 42 -20.49 0.92 8.40
CA PRO A 42 -20.15 0.89 6.99
C PRO A 42 -21.46 0.97 6.20
N THR A 43 -21.77 2.14 5.65
CA THR A 43 -22.95 2.34 4.80
C THR A 43 -22.71 1.87 3.37
N THR A 44 -21.50 1.41 3.06
CA THR A 44 -21.08 0.97 1.72
C THR A 44 -20.21 -0.28 1.79
N VAL A 45 -20.29 -1.10 0.74
CA VAL A 45 -19.43 -2.27 0.49
C VAL A 45 -18.57 -1.97 -0.73
N GLY A 46 -17.29 -2.38 -0.67
CA GLY A 46 -16.38 -2.37 -1.80
C GLY A 46 -15.99 -3.80 -2.21
N VAL A 47 -15.79 -4.02 -3.51
CA VAL A 47 -15.40 -5.34 -4.05
C VAL A 47 -14.11 -5.24 -4.85
N ALA A 48 -13.25 -6.25 -4.69
CA ALA A 48 -12.05 -6.47 -5.48
C ALA A 48 -12.30 -7.57 -6.51
N ASP A 49 -12.90 -7.22 -7.64
CA ASP A 49 -13.00 -8.14 -8.76
C ASP A 49 -11.71 -8.08 -9.58
N SER A 50 -10.88 -9.11 -9.40
CA SER A 50 -9.57 -9.21 -10.05
C SER A 50 -9.65 -9.61 -11.51
N ASP A 51 -10.79 -10.11 -11.97
CA ASP A 51 -10.99 -10.52 -13.37
C ASP A 51 -11.16 -9.31 -14.27
N VAL A 52 -11.70 -8.19 -13.75
CA VAL A 52 -11.83 -6.92 -14.48
C VAL A 52 -10.50 -6.45 -15.09
N MET A 53 -9.36 -6.75 -14.45
CA MET A 53 -8.03 -6.42 -14.98
C MET A 53 -7.42 -7.50 -15.89
N ARG A 54 -8.06 -8.67 -16.03
CA ARG A 54 -7.51 -9.88 -16.67
C ARG A 54 -8.36 -10.43 -17.82
N THR A 55 -9.60 -9.98 -18.00
CA THR A 55 -10.52 -10.49 -19.03
C THR A 55 -9.97 -10.34 -20.46
N GLY A 56 -9.24 -9.25 -20.73
CA GLY A 56 -8.81 -8.89 -22.09
C GLY A 56 -9.96 -8.43 -23.00
N SER A 57 -11.20 -8.35 -22.50
CA SER A 57 -12.39 -7.87 -23.19
C SER A 57 -12.97 -6.67 -22.46
N ILE A 58 -13.18 -5.59 -23.21
CA ILE A 58 -13.81 -4.37 -22.71
C ILE A 58 -15.30 -4.62 -22.37
N GLU A 59 -15.97 -5.48 -23.14
CA GLU A 59 -17.35 -5.88 -22.90
C GLU A 59 -17.51 -6.67 -21.61
N GLU A 60 -16.53 -7.52 -21.28
CA GLU A 60 -16.51 -8.22 -20.01
C GLU A 60 -16.21 -7.28 -18.83
N VAL A 61 -15.34 -6.29 -19.01
CA VAL A 61 -15.13 -5.22 -18.00
C VAL A 61 -16.45 -4.51 -17.70
N ASP A 62 -17.16 -4.05 -18.74
CA ASP A 62 -18.45 -3.37 -18.59
C ASP A 62 -19.46 -4.26 -17.87
N ARG A 63 -19.59 -5.53 -18.30
CA ARG A 63 -20.51 -6.49 -17.67
C ARG A 63 -20.21 -6.71 -16.19
N HIS A 64 -18.93 -6.79 -15.81
CA HIS A 64 -18.53 -6.99 -14.42
C HIS A 64 -18.88 -5.76 -13.56
N LEU A 65 -18.55 -4.55 -14.04
CA LEU A 65 -18.87 -3.31 -13.34
C LEU A 65 -20.38 -3.09 -13.21
N ASP A 66 -21.15 -3.36 -14.27
CA ASP A 66 -22.61 -3.28 -14.25
C ASP A 66 -23.22 -4.29 -13.25
N LEU A 67 -22.69 -5.52 -13.21
CA LEU A 67 -23.14 -6.53 -12.27
C LEU A 67 -22.90 -6.10 -10.83
N LEU A 68 -21.72 -5.55 -10.53
CA LEU A 68 -21.39 -5.03 -9.21
C LEU A 68 -22.35 -3.91 -8.79
N GLN A 69 -22.63 -2.95 -9.69
CA GLN A 69 -23.61 -1.90 -9.40
C GLN A 69 -25.02 -2.45 -9.18
N SER A 70 -25.42 -3.47 -9.95
CA SER A 70 -26.77 -4.06 -9.86
C SER A 70 -27.05 -4.69 -8.49
N ILE A 71 -26.01 -5.11 -7.78
CA ILE A 71 -26.10 -5.68 -6.41
C ILE A 71 -25.78 -4.65 -5.32
N GLY A 72 -25.67 -3.36 -5.67
CA GLY A 72 -25.48 -2.26 -4.71
C GLY A 72 -24.03 -1.98 -4.33
N VAL A 73 -23.04 -2.56 -5.02
CA VAL A 73 -21.63 -2.21 -4.81
C VAL A 73 -21.35 -0.87 -5.47
N GLN A 74 -20.84 0.09 -4.70
CA GLN A 74 -20.53 1.44 -5.17
C GLN A 74 -19.04 1.75 -5.11
N ASN A 75 -18.20 0.83 -4.64
CA ASN A 75 -16.76 1.02 -4.56
C ASN A 75 -16.02 -0.20 -5.11
N VAL A 76 -14.96 0.03 -5.88
CA VAL A 76 -14.14 -1.04 -6.47
C VAL A 76 -12.67 -0.86 -6.12
N ARG A 77 -12.01 -1.97 -5.85
CA ARG A 77 -10.54 -2.01 -5.73
C ARG A 77 -9.93 -2.41 -7.07
N VAL A 78 -9.17 -1.51 -7.67
CA VAL A 78 -8.49 -1.72 -8.97
C VAL A 78 -7.00 -1.92 -8.73
N GLY A 79 -6.47 -3.07 -9.14
CA GLY A 79 -5.04 -3.35 -9.08
C GLY A 79 -4.29 -2.71 -10.25
N ILE A 80 -3.31 -1.87 -9.96
CA ILE A 80 -2.43 -1.20 -10.93
C ILE A 80 -1.05 -1.86 -10.84
N SER A 81 -0.75 -2.73 -11.80
CA SER A 81 0.53 -3.45 -11.86
C SER A 81 1.64 -2.55 -12.41
N TRP A 82 2.64 -2.25 -11.58
CA TRP A 82 3.82 -1.50 -12.02
C TRP A 82 4.61 -2.28 -13.08
N TYR A 83 4.74 -3.60 -12.93
CA TYR A 83 5.41 -4.44 -13.92
C TYR A 83 4.72 -4.39 -15.29
N ALA A 84 3.39 -4.51 -15.33
CA ALA A 84 2.65 -4.44 -16.59
C ALA A 84 2.68 -3.03 -17.19
N THR A 85 2.63 -1.99 -16.34
CA THR A 85 2.67 -0.60 -16.79
C THR A 85 4.07 -0.15 -17.21
N GLN A 86 5.14 -0.66 -16.59
CA GLN A 86 6.53 -0.28 -16.86
C GLN A 86 7.49 -1.47 -16.71
N SER A 87 7.61 -2.24 -17.79
CA SER A 87 8.44 -3.47 -17.79
C SER A 87 9.95 -3.22 -17.61
N SER A 88 10.45 -2.03 -17.97
CA SER A 88 11.87 -1.64 -17.81
C SER A 88 12.02 -0.16 -17.40
N ALA A 89 13.13 0.22 -16.80
CA ALA A 89 13.38 1.60 -16.36
C ALA A 89 13.27 2.64 -17.50
N ASN A 90 13.53 2.22 -18.74
CA ASN A 90 13.55 3.10 -19.92
C ASN A 90 12.33 2.90 -20.84
N SER A 91 11.35 2.06 -20.46
CA SER A 91 10.13 1.92 -21.24
C SER A 91 9.13 3.01 -20.86
N ASP A 92 8.38 3.46 -21.86
CA ASP A 92 7.19 4.27 -21.65
C ASP A 92 6.16 3.53 -20.79
N PHE A 93 5.28 4.29 -20.14
CA PHE A 93 4.17 3.72 -19.40
C PHE A 93 3.07 3.22 -20.33
N VAL A 94 2.61 2.00 -20.09
CA VAL A 94 1.49 1.37 -20.77
C VAL A 94 0.27 1.39 -19.85
N TRP A 95 -0.71 2.24 -20.17
CA TRP A 95 -1.87 2.49 -19.32
C TRP A 95 -3.18 1.86 -19.81
N THR A 96 -3.22 1.34 -21.03
CA THR A 96 -4.46 1.09 -21.80
C THR A 96 -5.56 0.37 -21.00
N SER A 97 -5.27 -0.78 -20.39
CA SER A 97 -6.28 -1.53 -19.63
C SER A 97 -6.69 -0.82 -18.34
N THR A 98 -5.72 -0.27 -17.61
CA THR A 98 -5.96 0.48 -16.36
C THR A 98 -6.81 1.73 -16.62
N ASP A 99 -6.54 2.46 -17.70
CA ASP A 99 -7.31 3.62 -18.09
C ASP A 99 -8.76 3.28 -18.34
N TYR A 100 -9.00 2.21 -19.11
CA TYR A 100 -10.35 1.80 -19.45
C TYR A 100 -11.14 1.43 -18.19
N VAL A 101 -10.59 0.59 -17.32
CA VAL A 101 -11.26 0.17 -16.09
C VAL A 101 -11.55 1.34 -15.14
N ILE A 102 -10.58 2.23 -14.93
CA ILE A 102 -10.77 3.40 -14.05
C ILE A 102 -11.79 4.38 -14.63
N GLU A 103 -11.74 4.64 -15.94
CA GLU A 103 -12.67 5.53 -16.62
C GLU A 103 -14.10 4.97 -16.57
N GLU A 104 -14.28 3.68 -16.80
CA GLU A 104 -15.59 3.03 -16.78
C GLU A 104 -16.18 2.92 -15.38
N ALA A 105 -15.36 2.67 -14.36
CA ALA A 105 -15.79 2.76 -12.96
C ALA A 105 -16.19 4.21 -12.59
N TYR A 106 -15.41 5.20 -13.01
CA TYR A 106 -15.70 6.61 -12.76
C TYR A 106 -16.99 7.08 -13.44
N ARG A 107 -17.23 6.70 -14.70
CA ARG A 107 -18.47 7.02 -15.44
C ARG A 107 -19.72 6.47 -14.77
N ARG A 108 -19.58 5.33 -14.09
CA ARG A 108 -20.63 4.68 -13.31
C ARG A 108 -20.84 5.33 -11.93
N GLY A 109 -20.02 6.31 -11.55
CA GLY A 109 -20.05 6.94 -10.24
C GLY A 109 -19.55 6.04 -9.12
N MET A 110 -18.78 4.99 -9.45
CA MET A 110 -18.17 4.12 -8.45
C MET A 110 -16.93 4.78 -7.86
N GLY A 111 -16.75 4.67 -6.54
CA GLY A 111 -15.50 5.04 -5.88
C GLY A 111 -14.40 4.03 -6.23
N VAL A 112 -13.21 4.53 -6.59
CA VAL A 112 -12.08 3.68 -6.95
C VAL A 112 -10.99 3.75 -5.89
N LEU A 113 -10.65 2.61 -5.32
CA LEU A 113 -9.42 2.38 -4.56
C LEU A 113 -8.39 1.77 -5.52
N GLY A 114 -7.45 2.57 -5.99
CA GLY A 114 -6.30 2.07 -6.74
C GLY A 114 -5.32 1.38 -5.80
N VAL A 115 -4.70 0.29 -6.23
CA VAL A 115 -3.65 -0.38 -5.44
C VAL A 115 -2.46 -0.63 -6.33
N LEU A 116 -1.31 -0.06 -5.98
CA LEU A 116 -0.05 -0.28 -6.69
C LEU A 116 0.57 -1.61 -6.27
N HIS A 117 0.88 -2.46 -7.24
CA HIS A 117 1.49 -3.77 -6.96
C HIS A 117 2.47 -4.19 -8.06
N GLU A 118 3.13 -5.34 -7.87
CA GLU A 118 4.02 -5.97 -8.85
C GLU A 118 5.26 -5.14 -9.21
N THR A 119 6.18 -4.99 -8.24
CA THR A 119 7.46 -4.29 -8.45
C THR A 119 8.27 -4.94 -9.58
N PRO A 120 8.68 -4.20 -10.63
CA PRO A 120 9.45 -4.77 -11.72
C PRO A 120 10.88 -5.10 -11.30
N ALA A 121 11.51 -6.04 -12.01
CA ALA A 121 12.84 -6.57 -11.65
C ALA A 121 13.98 -5.54 -11.64
N TRP A 122 13.79 -4.41 -12.35
CA TRP A 122 14.74 -3.29 -12.38
C TRP A 122 14.59 -2.35 -11.19
N ALA A 123 13.45 -2.40 -10.48
CA ALA A 123 13.11 -1.50 -9.39
C ALA A 123 13.05 -2.19 -8.02
N GLY A 124 13.32 -3.49 -7.90
CA GLY A 124 13.29 -4.20 -6.62
C GLY A 124 13.47 -5.70 -6.74
N ARG A 125 13.66 -6.37 -5.59
CA ARG A 125 13.82 -7.83 -5.50
C ARG A 125 13.13 -8.44 -4.26
N PRO A 126 12.60 -9.68 -4.35
CA PRO A 126 12.37 -10.44 -5.59
C PRO A 126 11.39 -9.70 -6.53
N PRO A 127 11.41 -9.94 -7.85
CA PRO A 127 10.45 -9.29 -8.75
C PRO A 127 9.02 -9.63 -8.34
N LEU A 128 8.08 -8.72 -8.63
CA LEU A 128 6.66 -8.75 -8.34
C LEU A 128 6.28 -8.63 -6.85
N ALA A 129 7.00 -9.29 -5.95
CA ALA A 129 6.66 -9.37 -4.52
C ALA A 129 7.64 -8.64 -3.60
N GLY A 130 8.75 -8.12 -4.14
CA GLY A 130 9.83 -7.52 -3.37
C GLY A 130 9.58 -6.07 -3.01
N MET A 131 10.39 -5.60 -2.06
CA MET A 131 10.42 -4.19 -1.69
C MET A 131 11.01 -3.39 -2.86
N PRO A 132 10.31 -2.33 -3.33
CA PRO A 132 10.85 -1.49 -4.37
C PRO A 132 11.92 -0.53 -3.83
N ASP A 133 12.79 -0.09 -4.72
CA ASP A 133 13.56 1.14 -4.54
C ASP A 133 12.58 2.29 -4.26
N PRO A 134 12.69 2.98 -3.11
CA PRO A 134 11.71 3.99 -2.72
C PRO A 134 11.60 5.17 -3.68
N ALA A 135 12.70 5.57 -4.32
CA ALA A 135 12.70 6.70 -5.25
C ALA A 135 12.00 6.34 -6.56
N ALA A 136 12.31 5.16 -7.11
CA ALA A 136 11.63 4.64 -8.30
C ALA A 136 10.13 4.44 -8.03
N PHE A 137 9.77 3.90 -6.86
CA PHE A 137 8.36 3.73 -6.49
C PHE A 137 7.65 5.06 -6.31
N GLY A 138 8.30 6.05 -5.69
CA GLY A 138 7.76 7.40 -5.56
C GLY A 138 7.47 8.06 -6.91
N ALA A 139 8.36 7.89 -7.90
CA ALA A 139 8.12 8.39 -9.25
C ALA A 139 6.92 7.69 -9.93
N PHE A 140 6.82 6.37 -9.82
CA PHE A 140 5.68 5.62 -10.36
C PHE A 140 4.36 6.01 -9.68
N ALA A 141 4.33 6.06 -8.35
CA ALA A 141 3.15 6.47 -7.59
C ALA A 141 2.72 7.90 -7.93
N GLY A 142 3.68 8.81 -8.11
CA GLY A 142 3.42 10.18 -8.57
C GLY A 142 2.77 10.22 -9.96
N ALA A 143 3.29 9.43 -10.92
CA ALA A 143 2.72 9.34 -12.25
C ALA A 143 1.28 8.79 -12.24
N VAL A 144 0.99 7.80 -11.40
CA VAL A 144 -0.37 7.26 -11.22
C VAL A 144 -1.30 8.31 -10.63
N ALA A 145 -0.86 9.01 -9.58
CA ALA A 145 -1.66 10.05 -8.92
C ALA A 145 -1.99 11.20 -9.87
N GLU A 146 -1.01 11.67 -10.66
CA GLU A 146 -1.21 12.71 -11.67
C GLU A 146 -2.18 12.25 -12.77
N ARG A 147 -2.00 11.02 -13.26
CA ARG A 147 -2.84 10.47 -14.35
C ARG A 147 -4.31 10.32 -13.96
N TYR A 148 -4.58 9.85 -12.75
CA TYR A 148 -5.94 9.51 -12.31
C TYR A 148 -6.54 10.52 -11.33
N GLN A 149 -5.97 11.73 -11.27
CA GLN A 149 -6.49 12.82 -10.44
C GLN A 149 -7.98 13.05 -10.73
N GLY A 150 -8.78 13.04 -9.66
CA GLY A 150 -10.24 13.25 -9.73
C GLY A 150 -11.05 12.02 -10.15
N LYS A 151 -10.40 10.90 -10.52
CA LYS A 151 -11.08 9.64 -10.89
C LYS A 151 -10.88 8.53 -9.86
N VAL A 152 -9.78 8.59 -9.12
CA VAL A 152 -9.46 7.67 -8.04
C VAL A 152 -9.68 8.36 -6.69
N SER A 153 -10.38 7.69 -5.78
CA SER A 153 -10.71 8.22 -4.45
C SER A 153 -9.57 8.04 -3.45
N ALA A 154 -8.76 6.99 -3.62
CA ALA A 154 -7.57 6.70 -2.81
C ALA A 154 -6.60 5.75 -3.54
N LEU A 155 -5.31 5.79 -3.18
CA LEU A 155 -4.21 4.95 -3.70
C LEU A 155 -3.52 4.16 -2.59
#